data_AF-A0A835LHT1-F1
#
_entry.id   AF-A0A835LHT1-F1
#
_cell.length_a   1.000
_cell.length_b   1.000
_cell.length_c   1.000
_cell.angle_alpha   90.00
_cell.angle_beta   90.00
_cell.angle_gamma   90.00
#
_symmetry.space_group_name_H-M   'P 1'
#
loop_
_entity.id
_entity.type
_entity.pdbx_description
1 polymer ?
#
loop_
_entity_poly.entity_id
_entity_poly.type
_entity_poly.pdbx_seq_one_letter_code
_entity_poly.pdbx_strand_id
1 'polypeptide(L)'
;MGVCNYSSILPLPGKVHVICGGPPCQGISEFNRFRNKDNPLEDLKNNQLVVFMDIIQYLKPKYVLMENVVDIVKFSGGYLSRLALGRLVSMNYQGLGLLVVGCYGLPQFCMRAVF
;
A
#
# COMPACT_ATOMS: atom_id res chain seq x y z
N MET A 1 6.31 38.15 -14.23
CA MET A 1 6.53 36.77 -13.76
C MET A 1 5.60 36.53 -12.58
N GLY A 2 4.46 35.86 -12.80
CA GLY A 2 3.53 35.51 -11.72
C GLY A 2 4.03 34.27 -11.01
N VAL A 3 4.38 34.40 -9.74
CA VAL A 3 4.73 33.26 -8.88
C VAL A 3 3.41 32.54 -8.57
N CYS A 4 3.18 31.38 -9.18
CA CYS A 4 2.02 30.54 -8.86
C CYS A 4 2.15 30.09 -7.39
N ASN A 5 1.22 30.50 -6.53
CA ASN A 5 1.22 30.10 -5.12
C ASN A 5 0.70 28.65 -5.02
N TYR A 6 1.60 27.66 -5.16
CA TYR A 6 1.28 26.22 -5.12
C TYR A 6 0.69 25.73 -3.79
N SER A 7 0.75 26.56 -2.74
CA SER A 7 0.28 26.22 -1.39
C SER A 7 -1.22 25.98 -1.31
N SER A 8 -2.01 26.45 -2.28
CA SER A 8 -3.47 26.24 -2.34
C SER A 8 -3.90 24.98 -3.09
N ILE A 9 -2.99 24.34 -3.84
CA ILE A 9 -3.31 23.20 -4.72
C ILE A 9 -2.81 21.86 -4.13
N LEU A 10 -1.72 21.89 -3.36
CA LEU A 10 -1.11 20.68 -2.79
C LEU A 10 -1.68 20.33 -1.41
N PRO A 11 -1.82 19.03 -1.09
CA PRO A 11 -2.26 18.60 0.23
C PRO A 11 -1.20 18.92 1.29
N LEU A 12 -1.62 19.60 2.35
CA LEU A 12 -0.79 19.86 3.53
C LEU A 12 -1.14 18.88 4.65
N PRO A 13 -0.19 18.58 5.57
CA PRO A 13 -0.48 17.78 6.76
C PRO A 13 -1.69 18.30 7.54
N GLY A 14 -2.58 17.39 7.95
CA GLY A 14 -3.82 17.73 8.65
C GLY A 14 -4.98 18.22 7.77
N LYS A 15 -4.79 18.37 6.45
CA LYS A 15 -5.87 18.67 5.49
C LYS A 15 -6.44 17.43 4.81
N VAL A 16 -5.69 16.34 4.79
CA VAL A 16 -6.11 15.09 4.14
C VAL A 16 -6.87 14.22 5.14
N HIS A 17 -8.09 13.82 4.77
CA HIS A 17 -8.92 12.96 5.62
C HIS A 17 -8.69 11.48 5.34
N VAL A 18 -8.51 11.11 4.07
CA VAL A 18 -8.39 9.74 3.62
C VAL A 18 -7.26 9.64 2.59
N ILE A 19 -6.45 8.59 2.69
CA ILE A 19 -5.52 8.19 1.63
C ILE A 19 -5.88 6.77 1.19
N CYS A 20 -6.15 6.59 -0.10
CA CYS A 20 -6.31 5.28 -0.70
C CYS A 20 -5.24 5.06 -1.76
N GLY A 21 -4.71 3.84 -1.84
CA GLY A 21 -3.74 3.50 -2.89
C GLY A 21 -3.44 2.02 -2.97
N GLY A 22 -2.96 1.60 -4.14
CA GLY A 22 -2.47 0.24 -4.37
C GLY A 22 -1.01 0.29 -4.78
N PRO A 23 -0.05 0.42 -3.85
CA PRO A 23 1.35 0.53 -4.19
C PRO A 23 1.81 -0.75 -4.93
N PRO A 24 2.27 -0.64 -6.18
CA PRO A 24 2.68 -1.80 -6.95
C PRO A 24 3.87 -2.47 -6.27
N CYS A 25 3.72 -3.78 -6.03
CA CYS A 25 4.76 -4.65 -5.53
C CYS A 25 5.02 -5.74 -6.58
N GLN A 26 5.59 -5.35 -7.73
CA GLN A 26 5.76 -6.29 -8.84
C GLN A 26 6.79 -7.37 -8.54
N GLY A 27 7.72 -7.11 -7.60
CA GLY A 27 8.75 -8.05 -7.19
C GLY A 27 8.20 -9.34 -6.58
N ILE A 28 7.01 -9.27 -5.98
CA ILE A 28 6.36 -10.41 -5.31
C ILE A 28 5.33 -11.15 -6.17
N SER A 29 4.89 -10.54 -7.27
CA SER A 29 3.87 -11.09 -8.17
C SER A 29 4.27 -12.48 -8.67
N GLU A 30 3.30 -13.39 -8.75
CA GLU A 30 3.50 -14.74 -9.31
C GLU A 30 4.11 -14.72 -10.73
N PHE A 31 3.80 -13.70 -11.53
CA PHE A 31 4.34 -13.53 -12.89
C PHE A 31 5.81 -13.12 -12.92
N ASN A 32 6.38 -12.66 -11.81
CA ASN A 32 7.80 -12.36 -11.75
C ASN A 32 8.61 -13.66 -11.65
N ARG A 33 9.45 -13.93 -12.65
CA ARG A 33 10.34 -15.10 -12.67
C ARG A 33 11.52 -14.93 -11.71
N PHE A 34 11.94 -13.69 -11.47
CA PHE A 34 13.11 -13.35 -10.66
C PHE A 34 12.65 -12.70 -9.36
N ARG A 35 12.18 -13.54 -8.42
CA ARG A 35 11.68 -13.08 -7.11
C ARG A 35 12.77 -13.21 -6.06
N ASN A 36 13.15 -12.08 -5.46
CA ASN A 36 14.08 -12.08 -4.32
C ASN A 36 13.32 -12.45 -3.04
N LYS A 37 13.41 -13.73 -2.63
CA LYS A 37 12.74 -14.22 -1.42
C LYS A 37 13.46 -13.81 -0.14
N ASP A 38 14.78 -13.69 -0.19
CA ASP A 38 15.61 -13.43 0.98
C ASP A 38 15.45 -11.97 1.43
N ASN A 39 15.51 -11.03 0.47
CA ASN A 39 15.34 -9.60 0.72
C ASN A 39 14.30 -8.97 -0.22
N PRO A 40 12.98 -9.14 0.04
CA PRO A 40 11.94 -8.61 -0.84
C PRO A 40 11.94 -7.08 -0.97
N LEU A 41 12.41 -6.35 0.04
CA LEU A 41 12.42 -4.88 0.05
C LEU A 41 13.57 -4.28 -0.78
N GLU A 42 14.66 -5.02 -0.97
CA GLU A 42 15.78 -4.59 -1.83
C GLU A 42 15.41 -4.62 -3.31
N ASP A 43 14.34 -5.35 -3.68
CA ASP A 43 13.80 -5.27 -5.04
C ASP A 43 13.15 -3.90 -5.25
N LEU A 44 13.77 -3.07 -6.09
CA LEU A 44 13.30 -1.73 -6.47
C LEU A 44 11.83 -1.73 -6.93
N LYS A 45 11.33 -2.85 -7.46
CA LYS A 45 9.93 -3.02 -7.88
C LYS A 45 8.92 -3.02 -6.74
N ASN A 46 9.37 -3.14 -5.50
CA ASN A 46 8.53 -3.09 -4.29
C ASN A 46 8.67 -1.76 -3.53
N ASN A 47 9.55 -0.86 -3.98
CA ASN A 47 9.86 0.39 -3.28
C ASN A 47 8.64 1.33 -3.15
N GLN A 48 7.64 1.21 -4.02
CA GLN A 48 6.43 2.03 -3.92
C GLN A 48 5.63 1.78 -2.63
N LEU A 49 5.80 0.62 -1.99
CA LEU A 49 5.24 0.39 -0.66
C LEU A 49 5.84 1.34 0.38
N VAL A 50 7.16 1.57 0.32
CA VAL A 50 7.87 2.48 1.22
C VAL A 50 7.39 3.92 0.97
N VAL A 51 7.38 4.35 -0.29
CA VAL A 51 6.91 5.68 -0.68
C VAL A 51 5.47 5.93 -0.21
N PHE A 52 4.57 4.94 -0.37
CA PHE A 52 3.19 5.06 0.09
C PHE A 52 3.09 5.23 1.61
N MET A 53 3.88 4.46 2.37
CA MET A 53 3.95 4.59 3.82
C MET A 53 4.51 5.95 4.26
N ASP A 54 5.49 6.48 3.54
CA ASP A 54 6.09 7.79 3.84
C ASP A 54 5.11 8.93 3.59
N ILE A 55 4.28 8.82 2.54
CA ILE A 55 3.19 9.77 2.28
C ILE A 55 2.16 9.75 3.42
N ILE A 56 1.77 8.57 3.89
CA ILE A 56 0.87 8.43 5.05
C ILE A 56 1.50 9.05 6.29
N GLN A 57 2.78 8.77 6.54
CA GLN A 57 3.52 9.29 7.69
C GLN A 57 3.60 10.82 7.68
N TYR A 58 3.76 11.42 6.50
CA TYR A 58 3.82 12.87 6.33
C TYR A 58 2.45 13.53 6.48
N LEU A 59 1.43 13.02 5.77
CA LEU A 59 0.11 13.67 5.70
C LEU A 59 -0.79 13.35 6.89
N LYS A 60 -0.57 12.23 7.57
CA LYS A 60 -1.32 11.74 8.74
C LYS A 60 -2.85 11.81 8.56
N PRO A 61 -3.41 11.09 7.57
CA PRO A 61 -4.86 11.10 7.32
C PRO A 61 -5.66 10.48 8.48
N LYS A 62 -6.98 10.70 8.54
CA LYS A 62 -7.83 10.00 9.52
C LYS A 62 -8.01 8.52 9.18
N TYR A 63 -8.06 8.20 7.88
CA TYR A 63 -8.22 6.84 7.39
C TYR A 63 -7.23 6.54 6.26
N VAL A 64 -6.77 5.29 6.21
CA VAL A 64 -5.94 4.76 5.14
C VAL A 64 -6.66 3.55 4.56
N LEU A 65 -6.59 3.39 3.25
CA LEU A 65 -7.01 2.18 2.55
C LEU A 65 -5.90 1.75 1.61
N MET A 66 -5.18 0.69 1.96
CA MET A 66 -4.15 0.14 1.07
C MET A 66 -4.65 -1.16 0.44
N GLU A 67 -4.74 -1.20 -0.88
CA GLU A 67 -5.09 -2.40 -1.63
C GLU A 67 -3.82 -3.08 -2.16
N ASN A 68 -3.80 -4.42 -2.19
CA ASN A 68 -2.76 -5.16 -2.88
C ASN A 68 -3.20 -6.56 -3.31
N VAL A 69 -2.34 -7.22 -4.09
CA VAL A 69 -2.50 -8.64 -4.43
C VAL A 69 -2.31 -9.52 -3.20
N VAL A 70 -2.96 -10.68 -3.16
CA VAL A 70 -2.85 -11.65 -2.05
C VAL A 70 -1.41 -12.13 -1.83
N ASP A 71 -0.56 -12.09 -2.85
CA ASP A 71 0.83 -12.49 -2.71
C ASP A 71 1.60 -11.63 -1.69
N ILE A 72 1.12 -10.42 -1.34
CA ILE A 72 1.75 -9.59 -0.30
C ILE A 72 1.75 -10.27 1.08
N VAL A 73 0.73 -11.09 1.36
CA VAL A 73 0.60 -11.86 2.61
C VAL A 73 1.21 -13.25 2.51
N LYS A 74 1.49 -13.76 1.29
CA LYS A 74 2.02 -15.12 1.05
C LYS A 74 3.53 -15.14 0.80
N PHE A 75 4.03 -14.22 -0.01
CA PHE A 75 5.41 -14.21 -0.49
C PHE A 75 6.41 -13.89 0.63
N SER A 76 7.54 -14.62 0.69
CA SER A 76 8.56 -14.46 1.74
C SER A 76 7.95 -14.46 3.16
N GLY A 77 7.00 -15.38 3.39
CA GLY A 77 6.25 -15.49 4.64
C GLY A 77 5.35 -14.27 4.94
N GLY A 78 5.04 -13.45 3.95
CA GLY A 78 4.28 -12.21 4.11
C GLY A 78 5.13 -11.02 4.57
N TYR A 79 6.44 -11.00 4.28
CA TYR A 79 7.36 -9.94 4.71
C TYR A 79 6.82 -8.52 4.47
N LEU A 80 6.37 -8.23 3.23
CA LEU A 80 5.86 -6.90 2.88
C LEU A 80 4.55 -6.57 3.60
N SER A 81 3.67 -7.54 3.81
CA SER A 81 2.44 -7.32 4.60
C SER A 81 2.74 -7.02 6.06
N ARG A 82 3.71 -7.71 6.67
CA ARG A 82 4.15 -7.44 8.05
C ARG A 82 4.81 -6.07 8.17
N LEU A 83 5.61 -5.69 7.18
CA LEU A 83 6.21 -4.35 7.11
C LEU A 83 5.12 -3.28 7.03
N ALA A 84 4.15 -3.44 6.13
CA ALA A 84 3.05 -2.50 5.96
C ALA A 84 2.21 -2.37 7.24
N LEU A 85 1.78 -3.49 7.81
CA LEU A 85 1.01 -3.52 9.05
C LEU A 85 1.82 -2.95 10.22
N GLY A 86 3.11 -3.28 10.34
CA GLY A 86 4.00 -2.74 11.36
C GLY A 86 4.14 -1.21 11.28
N ARG A 87 4.27 -0.67 10.05
CA ARG A 87 4.30 0.79 9.83
C ARG A 87 2.96 1.43 10.22
N LEU A 88 1.84 0.86 9.79
CA LEU A 88 0.50 1.36 10.13
C LEU A 88 0.25 1.35 11.63
N VAL A 89 0.55 0.25 12.32
CA VAL A 89 0.43 0.13 13.78
C VAL A 89 1.36 1.11 14.50
N SER A 90 2.60 1.30 14.03
CA SER A 90 3.52 2.31 14.60
C SER A 90 3.02 3.75 14.48
N MET A 91 2.11 3.99 13.52
CA MET A 91 1.42 5.26 13.30
C MET A 91 0.03 5.31 13.97
N ASN A 92 -0.33 4.29 14.77
CA ASN A 92 -1.62 4.11 15.44
C ASN A 92 -2.84 3.88 14.51
N TYR A 93 -2.63 3.30 13.33
CA TYR A 93 -3.71 2.76 12.50
C TYR A 93 -3.96 1.28 12.80
N GLN A 94 -5.18 0.82 12.53
CA GLN A 94 -5.66 -0.54 12.78
C GLN A 94 -6.26 -1.10 11.48
N GLY A 95 -5.96 -2.36 11.14
CA GLY A 95 -6.63 -3.05 10.03
C GLY A 95 -5.74 -3.98 9.20
N LEU A 96 -6.32 -5.12 8.82
CA LEU A 96 -5.89 -6.00 7.72
C LEU A 96 -7.03 -6.98 7.43
N GLY A 97 -7.36 -7.18 6.16
CA GLY A 97 -8.38 -8.11 5.71
C GLY A 97 -8.09 -8.65 4.31
N LEU A 98 -8.76 -9.75 3.97
CA LEU A 98 -8.81 -10.29 2.62
C LEU A 98 -10.24 -10.18 2.09
N LEU A 99 -10.35 -9.73 0.84
CA LEU A 99 -11.63 -9.51 0.19
C LEU A 99 -11.68 -10.33 -1.11
N VAL A 100 -12.78 -11.06 -1.31
CA VAL A 100 -13.07 -11.74 -2.58
C VAL A 100 -14.11 -10.93 -3.34
N VAL A 101 -13.71 -10.35 -4.47
CA VAL A 101 -14.55 -9.46 -5.30
C VAL A 101 -15.82 -10.15 -5.77
N GLY A 102 -15.78 -11.45 -6.05
CA GLY A 102 -16.95 -12.23 -6.46
C GLY A 102 -18.08 -12.26 -5.43
N CYS A 103 -17.77 -12.08 -4.15
CA CYS A 103 -18.78 -11.97 -3.08
C CYS A 103 -19.58 -10.66 -3.15
N TYR A 104 -19.18 -9.71 -4.02
CA TYR A 104 -19.81 -8.39 -4.19
C TYR A 104 -20.56 -8.28 -5.53
N GLY A 105 -21.02 -9.41 -6.08
CA GLY A 105 -21.91 -9.44 -7.25
C GLY A 105 -21.19 -9.41 -8.61
N LEU A 106 -19.90 -9.71 -8.66
CA LEU A 106 -19.13 -9.79 -9.90
C LEU A 106 -18.86 -11.26 -10.29
N PRO A 107 -18.98 -11.64 -11.57
CA PRO A 107 -18.71 -13.00 -12.04
C PRO A 107 -17.20 -13.27 -12.17
N GLN A 108 -16.44 -12.95 -11.12
CA GLN A 108 -14.99 -13.05 -11.10
C GLN A 108 -14.49 -13.47 -9.73
N PHE A 109 -13.68 -14.54 -9.69
CA PHE A 109 -12.91 -14.90 -8.50
C PHE A 109 -11.61 -14.09 -8.45
N CYS A 110 -11.68 -12.91 -7.84
CA CYS A 110 -10.51 -12.05 -7.63
C CYS A 110 -10.38 -11.75 -6.13
N MET A 111 -9.32 -12.26 -5.51
CA MET A 111 -9.04 -12.02 -4.09
C MET A 111 -7.98 -10.92 -3.97
N ARG A 112 -8.18 -9.98 -3.04
CA ARG A 112 -7.28 -8.86 -2.74
C ARG A 112 -7.00 -8.76 -1.25
N ALA A 113 -5.80 -8.31 -0.89
CA ALA A 113 -5.45 -7.90 0.46
C ALA A 113 -5.80 -6.42 0.65
N VAL A 114 -6.40 -6.08 1.78
CA VAL A 114 -6.84 -4.73 2.13
C VAL A 114 -6.33 -4.41 3.52
N PHE A 115 -5.60 -3.31 3.67
CA PHE A 115 -5.05 -2.83 4.95
C PHE A 115 -5.75 -1.54 5.36
#